data_AF-A0A926UPJ4-F1
#
_entry.id   AF-A0A926UPJ4-F1
#
_cell.length_a   1.000
_cell.length_b   1.000
_cell.length_c   1.000
_cell.angle_alpha   90.00
_cell.angle_beta   90.00
_cell.angle_gamma   90.00
#
_symmetry.space_group_name_H-M   'P 1'
#
loop_
_entity.id
_entity.type
_entity.pdbx_description
1 polymer ?
#
loop_
_entity_poly.entity_id
_entity_poly.type
_entity_poly.pdbx_seq_one_letter_code
_entity_poly.pdbx_strand_id
1 'polypeptide(L)'
;MATLTDEEFITKKDIYIFINNNNQFSARYLLAIINSKFISFMQTNISASAKKDDFTQITLNDIRKIKIPELTKERKKDIENLVDQILNAKKSDPNADTTALETEIDQMVYQLYNLTPEEIEIIESSSG
;
A
#
# COMPACT_ATOMS: atom_id res chain seq x y z
N MET A 1 -3.91 -6.74 0.21
CA MET A 1 -2.61 -6.71 0.92
C MET A 1 -1.52 -7.23 -0.01
N ALA A 2 -0.36 -6.57 -0.05
CA ALA A 2 0.81 -6.93 -0.84
C ALA A 2 2.00 -7.28 0.08
N THR A 3 2.98 -8.01 -0.45
CA THR A 3 4.23 -8.34 0.25
C THR A 3 5.42 -8.30 -0.72
N LEU A 4 6.63 -8.36 -0.18
CA LEU A 4 7.89 -8.46 -0.93
C LEU A 4 8.47 -9.86 -0.77
N THR A 5 9.15 -10.32 -1.82
CA THR A 5 9.92 -11.56 -1.76
C THR A 5 11.05 -11.53 -2.78
N ASP A 6 12.16 -12.16 -2.41
CA ASP A 6 13.32 -12.39 -3.27
C ASP A 6 13.40 -13.87 -3.72
N GLU A 7 12.41 -14.69 -3.35
CA GLU A 7 12.33 -16.10 -3.72
C GLU A 7 11.55 -16.31 -5.03
N GLU A 8 11.86 -17.38 -5.75
CA GLU A 8 11.14 -17.77 -6.96
C GLU A 8 9.88 -18.57 -6.62
N PHE A 9 8.73 -18.19 -7.19
CA PHE A 9 7.47 -18.88 -7.01
C PHE A 9 6.74 -19.12 -8.34
N ILE A 10 5.94 -20.18 -8.36
CA ILE A 10 4.89 -20.35 -9.36
C ILE A 10 3.60 -19.80 -8.74
N THR A 11 3.04 -18.75 -9.34
CA THR A 11 1.79 -18.13 -8.86
C THR A 11 0.60 -18.51 -9.73
N LYS A 12 -0.60 -18.46 -9.13
CA LYS A 12 -1.86 -18.52 -9.87
C LYS A 12 -2.14 -17.17 -10.55
N LYS A 13 -3.07 -17.15 -11.51
CA LYS A 13 -3.48 -15.93 -12.24
C LYS A 13 -4.08 -14.83 -11.35
N ASP A 14 -4.45 -15.17 -10.12
CA ASP A 14 -5.10 -14.27 -9.17
C ASP A 14 -4.10 -13.44 -8.35
N ILE A 15 -2.79 -13.65 -8.54
CA ILE A 15 -1.72 -12.89 -7.88
C ILE A 15 -1.02 -12.02 -8.91
N TYR A 16 -1.02 -10.71 -8.68
CA TYR A 16 -0.25 -9.77 -9.48
C TYR A 16 1.19 -9.67 -8.99
N ILE A 17 2.14 -9.82 -9.92
CA ILE A 17 3.57 -9.70 -9.65
C ILE A 17 4.06 -8.36 -10.20
N PHE A 18 4.74 -7.59 -9.34
CA PHE A 18 5.35 -6.32 -9.70
C PHE A 18 6.86 -6.46 -9.69
N ILE A 19 7.49 -6.26 -10.85
CA ILE A 19 8.96 -6.25 -10.97
C ILE A 19 9.42 -4.79 -11.04
N ASN A 20 10.21 -4.38 -10.05
CA ASN A 20 10.71 -3.01 -9.96
C ASN A 20 11.96 -2.82 -10.84
N ASN A 21 11.74 -2.54 -12.13
CA ASN A 21 12.83 -2.42 -13.11
C ASN A 21 13.51 -1.05 -13.18
N ASN A 22 12.87 0.02 -12.68
CA ASN A 22 13.31 1.40 -12.95
C ASN A 22 14.09 2.04 -11.79
N ASN A 23 14.24 1.35 -10.65
CA ASN A 23 14.95 1.81 -9.44
C ASN A 23 14.62 3.23 -8.93
N GLN A 24 13.60 3.89 -9.47
CA GLN A 24 13.18 5.25 -9.09
C GLN A 24 12.63 5.28 -7.67
N PHE A 25 11.95 4.21 -7.28
CA PHE A 25 11.39 3.99 -5.96
C PHE A 25 11.88 2.65 -5.44
N SER A 26 12.17 2.56 -4.14
CA SER A 26 12.48 1.28 -3.53
C SER A 26 11.22 0.41 -3.46
N ALA A 27 11.41 -0.92 -3.46
CA ALA A 27 10.30 -1.84 -3.31
C ALA A 27 9.56 -1.66 -1.98
N ARG A 28 10.29 -1.27 -0.92
CA ARG A 28 9.75 -0.94 0.41
C ARG A 28 8.84 0.28 0.37
N TYR A 29 9.26 1.35 -0.29
CA TYR A 29 8.44 2.54 -0.44
C TYR A 29 7.16 2.25 -1.23
N LEU A 30 7.27 1.51 -2.34
CA LEU A 30 6.09 1.07 -3.09
C LEU A 30 5.16 0.19 -2.25
N LEU A 31 5.71 -0.71 -1.44
CA LEU A 31 4.93 -1.56 -0.53
C LEU A 31 4.14 -0.73 0.48
N ALA A 32 4.75 0.30 1.06
CA ALA A 32 4.09 1.22 1.99
C ALA A 32 2.87 1.90 1.34
N ILE A 33 3.05 2.47 0.14
CA ILE A 33 1.95 3.14 -0.57
C ILE A 33 0.83 2.15 -0.88
N ILE A 34 1.16 0.98 -1.44
CA ILE A 34 0.17 -0.02 -1.89
C ILE A 34 -0.64 -0.57 -0.71
N ASN A 35 -0.02 -0.78 0.46
CA ASN A 35 -0.70 -1.30 1.65
C ASN A 35 -1.40 -0.23 2.50
N SER A 36 -1.31 1.05 2.13
CA SER A 36 -1.98 2.11 2.88
C SER A 36 -3.51 2.03 2.80
N LYS A 37 -4.18 2.53 3.84
CA LYS A 37 -5.63 2.72 3.87
C LYS A 37 -6.11 3.61 2.74
N PHE A 38 -5.33 4.63 2.34
CA PHE A 38 -5.71 5.51 1.25
C PHE A 38 -5.87 4.76 -0.07
N ILE A 39 -4.89 3.93 -0.44
CA ILE A 39 -4.96 3.13 -1.66
C ILE A 39 -6.07 2.09 -1.56
N SER A 40 -6.24 1.46 -0.39
CA SER A 40 -7.34 0.52 -0.15
C SER A 40 -8.71 1.18 -0.32
N PHE A 41 -8.87 2.40 0.22
CA PHE A 41 -10.08 3.21 0.07
C PHE A 41 -10.36 3.56 -1.39
N MET A 42 -9.35 4.03 -2.12
CA MET A 42 -9.46 4.34 -3.54
C MET A 42 -9.93 3.12 -4.35
N GLN A 43 -9.38 1.94 -4.06
CA GLN A 43 -9.76 0.70 -4.75
C GLN A 43 -11.24 0.36 -4.52
N THR A 44 -11.72 0.48 -3.28
CA THR A 44 -13.11 0.16 -2.94
C THR A 44 -14.10 1.18 -3.52
N ASN A 45 -13.72 2.46 -3.60
CA ASN A 45 -14.66 3.54 -3.92
C ASN A 45 -14.59 4.08 -5.37
N ILE A 46 -13.45 3.98 -6.05
CA ILE A 46 -13.26 4.54 -7.42
C ILE A 46 -13.62 3.53 -8.50
N SER A 47 -13.58 2.23 -8.18
CA SER A 47 -13.97 1.16 -9.08
C SER A 47 -15.49 1.24 -9.34
N ALA A 48 -15.94 2.03 -10.31
CA ALA A 48 -17.37 2.16 -10.68
C ALA A 48 -18.01 0.82 -11.12
N SER A 49 -17.20 -0.21 -11.38
CA SER A 49 -17.61 -1.60 -11.58
C SER A 49 -18.11 -2.29 -10.30
N ALA A 50 -17.86 -1.70 -9.11
CA ALA A 50 -18.14 -2.25 -7.78
C ALA A 50 -19.64 -2.30 -7.40
N LYS A 51 -20.56 -2.07 -8.35
CA LYS A 51 -22.00 -2.16 -8.10
C LYS A 51 -22.74 -3.19 -8.96
N LYS A 52 -22.05 -3.96 -9.82
CA LYS A 52 -22.76 -4.87 -10.74
C LYS A 52 -22.41 -6.35 -10.69
N ASP A 53 -21.37 -6.77 -10.00
CA ASP A 53 -21.13 -8.18 -9.66
C ASP A 53 -20.19 -8.23 -8.45
N ASP A 54 -20.42 -9.16 -7.54
CA ASP A 54 -19.95 -9.29 -6.13
C ASP A 54 -18.42 -9.29 -5.87
N PHE A 55 -17.56 -8.87 -6.80
CA PHE A 55 -16.10 -8.94 -6.64
C PHE A 55 -15.37 -7.71 -7.16
N THR A 56 -14.82 -6.92 -6.23
CA THR A 56 -13.85 -5.87 -6.54
C THR A 56 -12.54 -6.51 -7.00
N GLN A 57 -12.36 -6.66 -8.31
CA GLN A 57 -11.06 -7.02 -8.87
C GLN A 57 -10.26 -5.75 -9.17
N ILE A 58 -9.21 -5.52 -8.38
CA ILE A 58 -8.20 -4.52 -8.71
C ILE A 58 -7.53 -4.99 -9.99
N THR A 59 -7.60 -4.20 -11.07
CA THR A 59 -6.89 -4.57 -12.29
C THR A 59 -5.46 -4.04 -12.27
N LEU A 60 -4.56 -4.65 -13.03
CA LEU A 60 -3.20 -4.12 -13.25
C LEU A 60 -3.22 -2.67 -13.78
N ASN A 61 -4.25 -2.29 -14.52
CA ASN A 61 -4.37 -0.94 -15.04
C ASN A 61 -4.71 0.08 -13.94
N ASP A 62 -5.45 -0.32 -12.91
CA ASP A 62 -5.78 0.56 -11.80
C ASP A 62 -4.55 0.81 -10.92
N ILE A 63 -3.76 -0.24 -10.66
CA ILE A 63 -2.49 -0.10 -9.92
C ILE A 63 -1.50 0.77 -10.70
N ARG A 64 -1.41 0.63 -12.02
CA ARG A 64 -0.54 1.48 -12.86
C ARG A 64 -0.95 2.95 -12.91
N LYS A 65 -2.21 3.28 -12.61
CA LYS A 65 -2.69 4.68 -12.55
C LYS A 65 -2.37 5.36 -11.23
N ILE A 66 -1.96 4.60 -10.20
CA ILE A 66 -1.55 5.18 -8.91
C ILE A 66 -0.36 6.09 -9.16
N LYS A 67 -0.54 7.38 -8.89
CA LYS A 67 0.55 8.36 -8.93
C LYS A 67 1.38 8.17 -7.67
N ILE A 68 2.62 7.72 -7.82
CA ILE A 68 3.55 7.59 -6.71
C ILE A 68 4.22 8.95 -6.48
N PRO A 69 3.97 9.62 -5.34
CA PRO A 69 4.53 10.93 -5.06
C PRO A 69 6.05 10.84 -4.85
N GLU A 70 6.76 11.85 -5.35
CA GLU A 70 8.20 11.98 -5.16
C GLU A 70 8.50 12.79 -3.89
N LEU A 71 9.46 12.29 -3.11
CA LEU A 71 9.85 12.81 -1.80
C LEU A 71 11.36 13.03 -1.73
N THR A 72 11.77 13.80 -0.72
CA THR A 72 13.17 13.84 -0.30
C THR A 72 13.66 12.45 0.11
N LYS A 73 14.97 12.21 -0.06
CA LYS A 73 15.58 10.91 0.29
C LYS A 73 15.37 10.52 1.75
N GLU A 74 15.36 11.51 2.64
CA GLU A 74 15.15 11.31 4.09
C GLU A 74 13.75 10.79 4.38
N ARG A 75 12.72 11.46 3.88
CA ARG A 75 11.32 11.06 4.05
C ARG A 75 11.04 9.67 3.47
N LYS A 76 11.65 9.33 2.32
CA LYS A 76 11.57 7.97 1.75
C LYS A 76 12.17 6.94 2.72
N LYS A 77 13.34 7.24 3.28
CA LYS A 77 14.04 6.34 4.21
C LYS A 77 13.24 6.11 5.49
N ASP A 78 12.56 7.13 6.02
CA ASP A 78 11.71 6.98 7.21
C ASP A 78 10.59 5.97 6.97
N ILE A 79 9.88 6.09 5.85
CA ILE A 79 8.83 5.13 5.43
C ILE A 79 9.42 3.73 5.23
N GLU A 80 10.57 3.64 4.56
CA GLU A 80 11.25 2.36 4.33
C GLU A 80 11.65 1.66 5.64
N ASN A 81 12.12 2.42 6.64
CA ASN A 81 12.46 1.89 7.95
C ASN A 81 11.24 1.35 8.71
N LEU A 82 10.08 2.02 8.60
CA LEU A 82 8.83 1.53 9.19
C LEU A 82 8.39 0.22 8.52
N VAL A 83 8.49 0.15 7.19
CA VAL A 83 8.21 -1.09 6.45
C VAL A 83 9.15 -2.23 6.87
N ASP A 84 10.45 -1.97 7.01
CA ASP A 84 11.39 -2.98 7.48
C ASP A 84 11.05 -3.47 8.89
N GLN A 85 10.64 -2.59 9.80
CA GLN A 85 10.18 -2.99 11.14
C GLN A 85 8.96 -3.90 11.07
N ILE A 86 7.96 -3.57 10.25
CA ILE A 86 6.76 -4.39 10.06
C ILE A 86 7.14 -5.77 9.49
N LEU A 87 7.95 -5.79 8.43
CA LEU A 87 8.38 -7.04 7.79
C LEU A 87 9.18 -7.92 8.75
N ASN A 88 10.10 -7.34 9.53
CA ASN A 88 10.89 -8.09 10.50
C ASN A 88 10.04 -8.63 11.66
N ALA A 89 9.07 -7.84 12.14
CA ALA A 89 8.12 -8.30 13.16
C ALA A 89 7.29 -9.48 12.64
N LYS A 90 6.67 -9.35 11.46
CA LYS A 90 5.84 -10.40 10.85
C LYS A 90 6.63 -11.63 10.41
N LYS A 91 7.91 -11.47 10.07
CA LYS A 91 8.82 -12.59 9.78
C LYS A 91 9.14 -13.39 11.04
N SER A 92 9.25 -12.74 12.19
CA SER A 92 9.53 -13.38 13.47
C SER A 92 8.29 -14.02 14.09
N ASP A 93 7.16 -13.32 14.00
CA ASP A 93 5.84 -13.81 14.40
C ASP A 93 4.78 -13.35 13.38
N PRO A 94 4.18 -14.27 12.60
CA PRO A 94 3.15 -13.93 11.63
C PRO A 94 1.93 -13.20 12.22
N ASN A 95 1.70 -13.31 13.53
CA ASN A 95 0.61 -12.64 14.24
C ASN A 95 1.05 -11.39 15.01
N ALA A 96 2.30 -10.92 14.80
CA ALA A 96 2.81 -9.72 15.45
C ALA A 96 1.89 -8.53 15.16
N ASP A 97 1.47 -7.83 16.22
CA ASP A 97 0.72 -6.59 16.11
C ASP A 97 1.65 -5.48 15.60
N THR A 98 1.39 -5.02 14.38
CA THR A 98 2.08 -3.92 13.73
C THR A 98 1.17 -2.74 13.44
N THR A 99 -0.03 -2.69 14.04
CA THR A 99 -1.05 -1.68 13.74
C THR A 99 -0.53 -0.26 14.00
N ALA A 100 0.30 -0.05 15.02
CA ALA A 100 0.89 1.26 15.29
C ALA A 100 1.81 1.74 14.16
N LEU A 101 2.68 0.86 13.64
CA LEU A 101 3.59 1.16 12.53
C LEU A 101 2.83 1.38 11.22
N GLU A 102 1.79 0.56 10.98
CA GLU A 102 0.92 0.70 9.82
C GLU A 102 0.15 2.02 9.86
N THR A 103 -0.35 2.42 11.03
CA THR A 103 -1.03 3.71 11.24
C THR A 103 -0.08 4.88 11.00
N GLU A 104 1.18 4.78 11.42
CA GLU A 104 2.19 5.82 11.14
C GLU A 104 2.44 5.96 9.64
N ILE A 105 2.56 4.84 8.92
CA ILE A 105 2.67 4.84 7.45
C ILE A 105 1.43 5.49 6.82
N ASP A 106 0.22 5.16 7.27
CA ASP A 106 -1.02 5.75 6.76
C ASP A 106 -1.02 7.28 6.90
N GLN A 107 -0.66 7.79 8.08
CA GLN A 107 -0.56 9.23 8.32
C GLN A 107 0.48 9.90 7.42
N MET A 108 1.63 9.26 7.21
CA MET A 108 2.62 9.75 6.26
C MET A 108 2.04 9.78 4.85
N VAL A 109 1.38 8.71 4.41
CA VAL A 109 0.75 8.62 3.07
C VAL A 109 -0.30 9.70 2.87
N TYR A 110 -1.14 10.00 3.87
CA TYR A 110 -2.12 11.08 3.79
C TYR A 110 -1.46 12.43 3.54
N GLN A 111 -0.33 12.70 4.21
CA GLN A 111 0.46 13.92 3.96
C GLN A 111 1.05 13.94 2.54
N LEU A 112 1.47 12.79 1.99
CA LEU A 112 2.01 12.70 0.64
C LEU A 112 1.01 13.02 -0.45
N TYR A 113 -0.24 12.65 -0.24
CA TYR A 113 -1.34 12.95 -1.16
C TYR A 113 -2.05 14.26 -0.84
N ASN A 114 -1.53 15.04 0.13
CA ASN A 114 -2.09 16.32 0.57
C ASN A 114 -3.58 16.21 0.95
N LEU A 115 -3.97 15.12 1.59
CA LEU A 115 -5.37 14.89 1.98
C LEU A 115 -5.79 15.88 3.07
N THR A 116 -7.04 16.35 2.99
CA THR A 116 -7.61 17.20 4.03
C THR A 116 -8.08 16.37 5.24
N PRO A 117 -8.24 16.99 6.41
CA PRO A 117 -8.78 16.30 7.58
C PRO A 117 -10.13 15.60 7.31
N GLU A 118 -11.00 16.22 6.51
CA GLU A 118 -12.29 15.68 6.12
C GLU A 118 -12.14 14.43 5.24
N GLU A 119 -11.19 14.44 4.29
CA GLU A 119 -10.89 13.27 3.45
C GLU A 119 -10.31 12.12 4.27
N ILE A 120 -9.44 12.42 5.22
CA ILE A 120 -8.87 11.43 6.14
C ILE A 120 -9.97 10.79 6.99
N GLU A 121 -10.89 11.59 7.53
CA GLU A 121 -12.02 11.09 8.34
C GLU A 121 -12.90 10.13 7.54
N ILE A 122 -13.16 10.42 6.26
CA ILE A 122 -13.92 9.54 5.37
C ILE A 122 -13.19 8.20 5.18
N ILE A 123 -11.87 8.24 4.95
CA ILE A 123 -11.05 7.04 4.75
C ILE A 123 -11.05 6.17 6.02
N GLU A 124 -10.80 6.77 7.17
CA GLU A 124 -10.75 6.07 8.45
C GLU A 124 -12.11 5.47 8.83
N SER A 125 -13.21 6.19 8.57
CA SER A 125 -14.57 5.70 8.83
C SER A 125 -14.99 4.54 7.91
N SER A 126 -14.33 4.39 6.76
CA SER A 126 -14.62 3.33 5.78
C SER A 126 -13.74 2.09 5.92
N SER A 127 -12.68 2.17 6.74
CA SER A 127 -11.65 1.11 6.88
C SER A 127 -11.81 0.28 8.16
N GLY A 128 -13.05 0.15 8.66
CA GLY A 128 -13.40 -0.57 9.90
C GLY A 128 -13.46 -2.08 9.79
#